data_AF-A0A091NI17-F1
#
_entry.id   AF-A0A091NI17-F1
#
_cell.length_a   1.000
_cell.length_b   1.000
_cell.length_c   1.000
_cell.angle_alpha   90.00
_cell.angle_beta   90.00
_cell.angle_gamma   90.00
#
_symmetry.space_group_name_H-M   'P 1'
#
loop_
_entity.id
_entity.type
_entity.pdbx_description
1 polymer ?
#
loop_
_entity_poly.entity_id
_entity_poly.type
_entity_poly.pdbx_seq_one_letter_code
_entity_poly.pdbx_strand_id
1 'polypeptide(L)'
;LIMDGEEIPTFSSPKEETAYWKELSLKYKQSFQEAREELAEFQEGSRELEAELEAQLVQAEQRNRDLQADNQRLKYEVETLKEKLEHQYAQSYKQVSLLEDDLSQTRAIKDQLHKYVRELEQANDDLERAKRATIVSLEDFEQRLNQAIERNAFLESELDDKESLLVSVQRLKDEARDLRQELAVRERQQEVTRKSAPSSPTLDCEKMDSAVQASLSLPATPVGKGSENSFPSPKAIPNGFGTSPLTPSARISALNIVGDLLRKVGALESKLAACRNFAKDQASRKSYISGNINSGVINS
;
A
#
# COMPACT_ATOMS: atom_id res chain seq x y z
N LEU A 1 -108.37 1.99 -2.46
CA LEU A 1 -109.69 2.50 -2.89
C LEU A 1 -110.77 1.60 -2.29
N ILE A 2 -111.07 1.81 -1.01
CA ILE A 2 -112.30 1.30 -0.40
C ILE A 2 -113.30 2.43 -0.67
N MET A 3 -114.12 2.28 -1.71
CA MET A 3 -115.31 3.09 -1.86
C MET A 3 -116.29 2.55 -0.82
N ASP A 4 -116.40 3.23 0.31
CA ASP A 4 -117.51 2.99 1.23
C ASP A 4 -118.80 3.17 0.42
N GLY A 5 -119.50 2.07 0.19
CA GLY A 5 -120.84 2.06 -0.37
C GLY A 5 -121.79 2.61 0.68
N GLU A 6 -121.78 3.93 0.88
CA GLU A 6 -122.82 4.58 1.69
C GLU A 6 -124.16 4.40 0.97
N GLU A 7 -125.06 3.63 1.59
CA GLU A 7 -126.46 3.52 1.17
C GLU A 7 -127.06 4.93 1.12
N ILE A 8 -127.66 5.28 -0.03
CA ILE A 8 -128.26 6.60 -0.24
C ILE A 8 -129.39 6.79 0.78
N PRO A 9 -129.29 7.78 1.69
CA PRO A 9 -130.32 8.01 2.70
C PRO A 9 -131.67 8.39 2.07
N THR A 10 -132.79 7.95 2.65
CA THR A 10 -134.13 8.40 2.21
C THR A 10 -134.44 9.80 2.74
N PHE A 11 -134.84 10.72 1.85
CA PHE A 11 -135.02 12.14 2.17
C PHE A 11 -136.49 12.52 2.40
N SER A 12 -136.74 13.43 3.35
CA SER A 12 -138.08 13.88 3.72
C SER A 12 -138.58 15.03 2.82
N SER A 13 -137.67 15.69 2.09
CA SER A 13 -137.99 16.71 1.09
C SER A 13 -136.90 16.83 0.01
N PRO A 14 -137.23 17.31 -1.21
CA PRO A 14 -136.24 17.55 -2.27
C PRO A 14 -135.12 18.52 -1.88
N LYS A 15 -135.37 19.43 -0.92
CA LYS A 15 -134.36 20.36 -0.39
C LYS A 15 -133.32 19.64 0.48
N GLU A 16 -133.75 18.64 1.24
CA GLU A 16 -132.89 17.83 2.13
C GLU A 16 -131.97 16.93 1.30
N GLU A 17 -132.51 16.31 0.24
CA GLU A 17 -131.75 15.55 -0.76
C GLU A 17 -130.68 16.41 -1.44
N THR A 18 -131.08 17.61 -1.91
CA THR A 18 -130.14 18.55 -2.55
C THR A 18 -129.03 18.99 -1.58
N ALA A 19 -129.36 19.19 -0.29
CA ALA A 19 -128.38 19.55 0.72
C ALA A 19 -127.38 18.42 1.01
N TYR A 20 -127.86 17.17 1.13
CA TYR A 20 -127.01 16.00 1.33
C TYR A 20 -126.03 15.80 0.16
N TRP A 21 -126.50 15.77 -1.09
CA TRP A 21 -125.63 15.62 -2.25
C TRP A 21 -124.65 16.79 -2.42
N LYS A 22 -125.06 18.01 -2.04
CA LYS A 22 -124.18 19.18 -2.01
C LYS A 22 -123.07 19.02 -0.96
N GLU A 23 -123.39 18.58 0.25
CA GLU A 23 -122.39 18.33 1.29
C GLU A 23 -121.45 17.17 0.92
N LEU A 24 -121.99 16.07 0.39
CA LEU A 24 -121.21 14.92 -0.03
C LEU A 24 -120.25 15.26 -1.20
N SER A 25 -120.72 16.03 -2.19
CA SER A 25 -119.85 16.53 -3.26
C SER A 25 -118.77 17.49 -2.74
N LEU A 26 -119.06 18.28 -1.70
CA LEU A 26 -118.06 19.13 -1.04
C LEU A 26 -116.99 18.29 -0.33
N LYS A 27 -117.39 17.24 0.40
CA LYS A 27 -116.45 16.29 1.05
C LYS A 27 -115.57 15.57 0.03
N TYR A 28 -116.15 15.04 -1.06
CA TYR A 28 -115.35 14.40 -2.11
C TYR A 28 -114.43 15.37 -2.83
N LYS A 29 -114.87 16.61 -3.07
CA LYS A 29 -114.00 17.66 -3.63
C LYS A 29 -112.83 17.95 -2.70
N GLN A 30 -113.07 18.05 -1.39
CA GLN A 30 -112.02 18.25 -0.40
C GLN A 30 -111.04 17.07 -0.38
N SER A 31 -111.53 15.83 -0.28
CA SER A 31 -110.67 14.63 -0.29
C SER A 31 -109.86 14.50 -1.58
N PHE A 32 -110.44 14.82 -2.73
CA PHE A 32 -109.72 14.88 -4.00
C PHE A 32 -108.63 15.96 -3.99
N GLN A 33 -108.93 17.14 -3.44
CA GLN A 33 -107.98 18.24 -3.30
C GLN A 33 -106.80 17.83 -2.42
N GLU A 34 -107.06 17.23 -1.26
CA GLU A 34 -106.06 16.71 -0.31
C GLU A 34 -105.18 15.62 -0.97
N ALA A 35 -105.78 14.62 -1.63
CA ALA A 35 -105.02 13.58 -2.32
C ALA A 35 -104.17 14.14 -3.48
N ARG A 36 -104.64 15.20 -4.15
CA ARG A 36 -103.89 15.88 -5.21
C ARG A 36 -102.69 16.65 -4.64
N GLU A 37 -102.86 17.29 -3.49
CA GLU A 37 -101.79 17.99 -2.77
C GLU A 37 -100.76 17.01 -2.23
N GLU A 38 -101.19 15.90 -1.61
CA GLU A 38 -100.31 14.81 -1.14
C GLU A 38 -99.48 14.20 -2.29
N LEU A 39 -100.12 13.94 -3.45
CA LEU A 39 -99.41 13.45 -4.62
C LEU A 39 -98.37 14.46 -5.13
N ALA A 40 -98.69 15.76 -5.10
CA ALA A 40 -97.77 16.80 -5.53
C ALA A 40 -96.55 16.89 -4.60
N GLU A 41 -96.77 16.86 -3.27
CA GLU A 41 -95.69 16.82 -2.27
C GLU A 41 -94.82 15.57 -2.44
N PHE A 42 -95.41 14.39 -2.66
CA PHE A 42 -94.65 13.16 -2.89
C PHE A 42 -93.80 13.23 -4.17
N GLN A 43 -94.34 13.81 -5.24
CA GLN A 43 -93.62 14.01 -6.51
C GLN A 43 -92.50 15.05 -6.39
N GLU A 44 -92.66 16.07 -5.55
CA GLU A 44 -91.62 17.06 -5.27
C GLU A 44 -90.52 16.43 -4.40
N GLY A 45 -90.87 15.79 -3.30
CA GLY A 45 -89.90 15.10 -2.43
C GLY A 45 -89.14 13.98 -3.13
N SER A 46 -89.78 13.24 -4.05
CA SER A 46 -89.08 12.24 -4.88
C SER A 46 -88.05 12.89 -5.81
N ARG A 47 -88.38 14.04 -6.42
CA ARG A 47 -87.44 14.78 -7.29
C ARG A 47 -86.28 15.37 -6.50
N GLU A 48 -86.51 15.90 -5.31
CA GLU A 48 -85.45 16.40 -4.43
C GLU A 48 -84.49 15.27 -4.02
N LEU A 49 -85.02 14.10 -3.64
CA LEU A 49 -84.22 12.94 -3.29
C LEU A 49 -83.40 12.41 -4.48
N GLU A 50 -84.01 12.32 -5.66
CA GLU A 50 -83.31 11.96 -6.90
C GLU A 50 -82.16 12.93 -7.18
N ALA A 51 -82.39 14.24 -7.08
CA ALA A 51 -81.35 15.25 -7.27
C ALA A 51 -80.21 15.13 -6.25
N GLU A 52 -80.51 14.79 -4.99
CA GLU A 52 -79.48 14.56 -3.96
C GLU A 52 -78.65 13.30 -4.26
N LEU A 53 -79.30 12.21 -4.67
CA LEU A 53 -78.62 10.97 -5.07
C LEU A 53 -77.74 11.18 -6.30
N GLU A 54 -78.21 11.92 -7.30
CA GLU A 54 -77.43 12.30 -8.48
C GLU A 54 -76.21 13.14 -8.10
N ALA A 55 -76.38 14.12 -7.19
CA ALA A 55 -75.26 14.92 -6.70
C ALA A 55 -74.21 14.06 -5.98
N GLN A 56 -74.63 13.11 -5.14
CA GLN A 56 -73.74 12.18 -4.47
C GLN A 56 -73.01 11.26 -5.46
N LEU A 57 -73.72 10.76 -6.49
CA LEU A 57 -73.14 9.94 -7.54
C LEU A 57 -72.06 10.70 -8.30
N VAL A 58 -72.34 11.94 -8.72
CA VAL A 58 -71.37 12.79 -9.43
C VAL A 58 -70.12 13.05 -8.58
N GLN A 59 -70.29 13.33 -7.29
CA GLN A 59 -69.15 13.50 -6.38
C GLN A 59 -68.35 12.19 -6.22
N ALA A 60 -69.01 11.04 -6.14
CA ALA A 60 -68.34 9.75 -6.05
C ALA A 60 -67.57 9.41 -7.33
N GLU A 61 -68.15 9.66 -8.50
CA GLU A 61 -67.49 9.50 -9.79
C GLU A 61 -66.28 10.43 -9.91
N GLN A 62 -66.41 11.70 -9.50
CA GLN A 62 -65.30 12.64 -9.54
C GLN A 62 -64.14 12.17 -8.65
N ARG A 63 -64.43 11.76 -7.41
CA ARG A 63 -63.40 11.19 -6.52
C ARG A 63 -62.74 9.94 -7.12
N ASN A 64 -63.49 9.10 -7.81
CA ASN A 64 -62.94 7.91 -8.45
C ASN A 64 -62.01 8.29 -9.62
N ARG A 65 -62.41 9.26 -10.45
CA ARG A 65 -61.57 9.79 -11.54
C ARG A 65 -60.27 10.39 -11.00
N ASP A 66 -60.34 11.18 -9.94
CA ASP A 66 -59.16 11.80 -9.31
C ASP A 66 -58.21 10.73 -8.75
N LEU A 67 -58.74 9.75 -8.03
CA LEU A 67 -57.96 8.61 -7.52
C LEU A 67 -57.34 7.79 -8.66
N GLN A 68 -58.04 7.61 -9.78
CA GLN A 68 -57.52 6.91 -10.94
C GLN A 68 -56.38 7.67 -11.62
N ALA A 69 -56.50 9.00 -11.73
CA ALA A 69 -55.43 9.85 -12.24
C ALA A 69 -54.18 9.82 -11.34
N ASP A 70 -54.36 9.89 -10.03
CA ASP A 70 -53.27 9.76 -9.06
C ASP A 70 -52.61 8.38 -9.13
N ASN A 71 -53.40 7.30 -9.28
CA ASN A 71 -52.89 5.95 -9.42
C ASN A 71 -52.04 5.78 -10.70
N GLN A 72 -52.48 6.39 -11.81
CA GLN A 72 -51.70 6.42 -13.05
C GLN A 72 -50.40 7.20 -12.86
N ARG A 73 -50.44 8.39 -12.23
CA ARG A 73 -49.24 9.19 -11.92
C ARG A 73 -48.24 8.39 -11.08
N LEU A 74 -48.70 7.76 -10.00
CA LEU A 74 -47.86 6.95 -9.12
C LEU A 74 -47.27 5.74 -9.85
N LYS A 75 -48.02 5.10 -10.75
CA LYS A 75 -47.50 4.00 -11.60
C LYS A 75 -46.36 4.48 -12.49
N TYR A 76 -46.50 5.63 -13.16
CA TYR A 76 -45.43 6.20 -13.97
C TYR A 76 -44.19 6.56 -13.13
N GLU A 77 -44.39 7.10 -11.93
CA GLU A 77 -43.29 7.42 -11.03
C GLU A 77 -42.55 6.15 -10.59
N VAL A 78 -43.28 5.08 -10.26
CA VAL A 78 -42.69 3.77 -9.92
C VAL A 78 -41.87 3.21 -11.08
N GLU A 79 -42.39 3.21 -12.31
CA GLU A 79 -41.64 2.72 -13.47
C GLU A 79 -40.40 3.57 -13.74
N THR A 80 -40.51 4.90 -13.64
CA THR A 80 -39.37 5.81 -13.77
C THR A 80 -38.28 5.53 -12.73
N LEU A 81 -38.67 5.25 -11.48
CA LEU A 81 -37.73 4.92 -10.40
C LEU A 81 -37.08 3.55 -10.63
N LYS A 82 -37.82 2.57 -11.14
CA LYS A 82 -37.27 1.25 -11.50
C LYS A 82 -36.25 1.37 -12.63
N GLU A 83 -36.55 2.10 -13.70
CA GLU A 83 -35.62 2.33 -14.81
C GLU A 83 -34.33 3.01 -14.33
N LYS A 84 -34.44 4.04 -13.49
CA LYS A 84 -33.28 4.70 -12.88
C LYS A 84 -32.45 3.75 -12.02
N LEU A 85 -33.12 2.92 -11.22
CA LEU A 85 -32.46 1.95 -10.36
C LEU A 85 -31.71 0.90 -11.18
N GLU A 86 -32.34 0.35 -12.23
CA GLU A 86 -31.73 -0.60 -13.14
C GLU A 86 -30.52 0.01 -13.87
N HIS A 87 -30.65 1.24 -14.35
CA HIS A 87 -29.55 1.96 -14.97
C HIS A 87 -28.35 2.14 -14.01
N GLN A 88 -28.62 2.53 -12.76
CA GLN A 88 -27.58 2.66 -11.74
C GLN A 88 -26.94 1.31 -11.38
N TYR A 89 -27.72 0.24 -11.27
CA TYR A 89 -27.18 -1.11 -11.06
C TYR A 89 -26.28 -1.55 -12.21
N ALA A 90 -26.72 -1.37 -13.46
CA ALA A 90 -25.92 -1.71 -14.63
C ALA A 90 -24.62 -0.90 -14.70
N GLN A 91 -24.65 0.40 -14.36
CA GLN A 91 -23.47 1.24 -14.31
C GLN A 91 -22.51 0.83 -13.19
N SER A 92 -23.05 0.60 -11.98
CA SER A 92 -22.27 0.16 -10.83
C SER A 92 -21.61 -1.20 -11.09
N TYR A 93 -22.35 -2.15 -11.67
CA TYR A 93 -21.81 -3.45 -12.04
C TYR A 93 -20.62 -3.33 -13.01
N LYS A 94 -20.74 -2.49 -14.05
CA LYS A 94 -19.62 -2.22 -14.98
C LYS A 94 -18.42 -1.62 -14.25
N GLN A 95 -18.63 -0.67 -13.35
CA GLN A 95 -17.54 -0.07 -12.57
C GLN A 95 -16.84 -1.08 -11.66
N VAL A 96 -17.62 -1.92 -10.96
CA VAL A 96 -17.06 -2.98 -10.10
C VAL A 96 -16.24 -3.96 -10.92
N SER A 97 -16.76 -4.42 -12.07
CA SER A 97 -16.03 -5.33 -12.97
C SER A 97 -14.69 -4.73 -13.43
N LEU A 98 -14.67 -3.45 -13.84
CA LEU A 98 -13.43 -2.78 -14.23
C LEU A 98 -12.44 -2.67 -13.07
N LEU A 99 -12.92 -2.33 -11.87
CA LEU A 99 -12.07 -2.25 -10.68
C LEU A 99 -11.52 -3.61 -10.26
N GLU A 100 -12.28 -4.69 -10.44
CA GLU A 100 -11.82 -6.06 -10.19
C GLU A 100 -10.70 -6.46 -11.17
N ASP A 101 -10.86 -6.11 -12.45
CA ASP A 101 -9.84 -6.32 -13.48
C ASP A 101 -8.55 -5.53 -13.16
N ASP A 102 -8.66 -4.23 -12.86
CA ASP A 102 -7.53 -3.38 -12.48
C ASP A 102 -6.81 -3.88 -11.22
N LEU A 103 -7.57 -4.37 -10.23
CA LEU A 103 -7.03 -4.96 -9.02
C LEU A 103 -6.24 -6.24 -9.32
N SER A 104 -6.77 -7.08 -10.21
CA SER A 104 -6.09 -8.30 -10.66
C SER A 104 -4.79 -7.98 -11.41
N GLN A 105 -4.82 -6.97 -12.29
CA GLN A 105 -3.66 -6.51 -13.05
C GLN A 105 -2.59 -5.94 -12.11
N THR A 106 -2.99 -5.11 -11.14
CA THR A 106 -2.08 -4.53 -10.16
C THR A 106 -1.39 -5.60 -9.30
N ARG A 107 -2.13 -6.65 -8.90
CA ARG A 107 -1.56 -7.80 -8.19
C ARG A 107 -0.55 -8.56 -9.06
N ALA A 108 -0.87 -8.80 -10.33
CA ALA A 108 0.05 -9.47 -11.25
C ALA A 108 1.35 -8.66 -11.45
N ILE A 109 1.24 -7.34 -11.63
CA ILE A 109 2.40 -6.45 -11.75
C ILE A 109 3.24 -6.47 -10.46
N LYS A 110 2.59 -6.41 -9.30
CA LYS A 110 3.28 -6.50 -8.01
C LYS A 110 4.05 -7.82 -7.89
N ASP A 111 3.46 -8.94 -8.28
CA ASP A 111 4.11 -10.24 -8.20
C ASP A 111 5.29 -10.34 -9.18
N GLN A 112 5.16 -9.77 -10.38
CA GLN A 112 6.25 -9.70 -11.34
C GLN A 112 7.41 -8.84 -10.83
N LEU A 113 7.13 -7.69 -10.21
CA LEU A 113 8.16 -6.84 -9.61
C LEU A 113 8.86 -7.55 -8.44
N HIS A 114 8.14 -8.30 -7.61
CA HIS A 114 8.76 -9.10 -6.55
C HIS A 114 9.69 -10.18 -7.09
N LYS A 115 9.32 -10.84 -8.20
CA LYS A 115 10.22 -11.80 -8.88
C LYS A 115 11.45 -11.09 -9.43
N TYR A 116 11.26 -9.97 -10.09
CA TYR A 116 12.35 -9.19 -10.68
C TYR A 116 13.35 -8.68 -9.63
N VAL A 117 12.87 -8.27 -8.44
CA VAL A 117 13.76 -7.89 -7.32
C VAL A 117 14.65 -9.07 -6.91
N ARG A 118 14.12 -10.28 -6.80
CA ARG A 118 14.92 -11.47 -6.46
C ARG A 118 15.95 -11.80 -7.53
N GLU A 119 15.61 -11.63 -8.80
CA GLU A 119 16.53 -11.81 -9.92
C GLU A 119 17.69 -10.79 -9.86
N LEU A 120 17.38 -9.53 -9.53
CA LEU A 120 18.40 -8.50 -9.33
C LEU A 120 19.30 -8.78 -8.12
N GLU A 121 18.72 -9.25 -7.01
CA GLU A 121 19.47 -9.66 -5.82
C GLU A 121 20.44 -10.80 -6.17
N GLN A 122 19.98 -11.83 -6.90
CA GLN A 122 20.82 -12.94 -7.34
C GLN A 122 21.95 -12.46 -8.28
N ALA A 123 21.64 -11.61 -9.26
CA ALA A 123 22.65 -11.07 -10.17
C ALA A 123 23.70 -10.22 -9.42
N ASN A 124 23.29 -9.50 -8.37
CA ASN A 124 24.21 -8.75 -7.52
C ASN A 124 25.13 -9.69 -6.71
N ASP A 125 24.59 -10.76 -6.12
CA ASP A 125 25.38 -11.78 -5.43
C ASP A 125 26.42 -12.43 -6.36
N ASP A 126 26.02 -12.73 -7.61
CA ASP A 126 26.91 -13.28 -8.63
C ASP A 126 28.01 -12.28 -9.03
N LEU A 127 27.67 -11.00 -9.16
CA LEU A 127 28.62 -9.93 -9.43
C LEU A 127 29.62 -9.75 -8.28
N GLU A 128 29.16 -9.79 -7.03
CA GLU A 128 30.04 -9.74 -5.86
C GLU A 128 30.98 -10.95 -5.81
N ARG A 129 30.50 -12.14 -6.15
CA ARG A 129 31.33 -13.35 -6.24
C ARG A 129 32.39 -13.19 -7.31
N ALA A 130 32.03 -12.73 -8.51
CA ALA A 130 32.97 -12.47 -9.60
C ALA A 130 34.02 -11.44 -9.18
N LYS A 131 33.60 -10.34 -8.54
CA LYS A 131 34.51 -9.32 -7.99
C LYS A 131 35.52 -9.92 -7.02
N ARG A 132 35.09 -10.75 -6.07
CA ARG A 132 35.99 -11.40 -5.11
C ARG A 132 37.00 -12.32 -5.81
N ALA A 133 36.56 -13.11 -6.78
CA ALA A 133 37.44 -13.97 -7.57
C ALA A 133 38.48 -13.16 -8.36
N THR A 134 38.06 -12.03 -8.96
CA THR A 134 38.98 -11.12 -9.66
C THR A 134 40.01 -10.52 -8.72
N ILE A 135 39.61 -10.06 -7.52
CA ILE A 135 40.54 -9.50 -6.53
C ILE A 135 41.60 -10.54 -6.15
N VAL A 136 41.19 -11.75 -5.78
CA VAL A 136 42.14 -12.83 -5.43
C VAL A 136 43.07 -13.16 -6.60
N SER A 137 42.57 -13.20 -7.83
CA SER A 137 43.41 -13.43 -9.01
C SER A 137 44.42 -12.30 -9.27
N LEU A 138 44.08 -11.06 -8.92
CA LEU A 138 45.00 -9.93 -9.03
C LEU A 138 46.06 -10.00 -7.92
N GLU A 139 45.66 -10.27 -6.69
CA GLU A 139 46.57 -10.46 -5.54
C GLU A 139 47.58 -11.59 -5.81
N ASP A 140 47.14 -12.71 -6.38
CA ASP A 140 48.01 -13.81 -6.80
C ASP A 140 49.03 -13.38 -7.86
N PHE A 141 48.62 -12.53 -8.81
CA PHE A 141 49.50 -12.01 -9.84
C PHE A 141 50.53 -11.02 -9.27
N GLU A 142 50.10 -10.13 -8.38
CA GLU A 142 50.97 -9.21 -7.64
C GLU A 142 52.00 -9.97 -6.81
N GLN A 143 51.60 -11.04 -6.12
CA GLN A 143 52.52 -11.87 -5.35
C GLN A 143 53.57 -12.55 -6.26
N ARG A 144 53.16 -13.08 -7.41
CA ARG A 144 54.09 -13.69 -8.38
C ARG A 144 55.07 -12.66 -8.95
N LEU A 145 54.60 -11.45 -9.24
CA LEU A 145 55.45 -10.35 -9.69
C LEU A 145 56.46 -9.96 -8.61
N ASN A 146 56.03 -9.82 -7.36
CA ASN A 146 56.93 -9.50 -6.24
C ASN A 146 58.02 -10.56 -6.07
N GLN A 147 57.66 -11.85 -6.12
CA GLN A 147 58.66 -12.92 -6.08
C GLN A 147 59.60 -12.91 -7.30
N ALA A 148 59.14 -12.49 -8.47
CA ALA A 148 60.01 -12.34 -9.64
C ALA A 148 60.98 -11.16 -9.46
N ILE A 149 60.52 -10.05 -8.89
CA ILE A 149 61.35 -8.90 -8.53
C ILE A 149 62.42 -9.29 -7.51
N GLU A 150 62.04 -10.00 -6.43
CA GLU A 150 62.98 -10.49 -5.41
C GLU A 150 64.07 -11.39 -6.01
N ARG A 151 63.68 -12.32 -6.91
CA ARG A 151 64.65 -13.18 -7.61
C ARG A 151 65.57 -12.38 -8.53
N ASN A 152 65.07 -11.38 -9.25
CA ASN A 152 65.91 -10.52 -10.09
C ASN A 152 66.90 -9.72 -9.24
N ALA A 153 66.47 -9.12 -8.13
CA ALA A 153 67.36 -8.40 -7.22
C ALA A 153 68.45 -9.30 -6.62
N PHE A 154 68.11 -10.55 -6.30
CA PHE A 154 69.10 -11.54 -5.85
C PHE A 154 70.13 -11.87 -6.95
N LEU A 155 69.67 -12.09 -8.19
CA LEU A 155 70.55 -12.35 -9.33
C LEU A 155 71.44 -11.14 -9.66
N GLU A 156 70.93 -9.91 -9.54
CA GLU A 156 71.72 -8.68 -9.69
C GLU A 156 72.86 -8.64 -8.67
N SER A 157 72.60 -8.96 -7.40
CA SER A 157 73.65 -9.04 -6.37
C SER A 157 74.69 -10.13 -6.66
N GLU A 158 74.28 -11.30 -7.17
CA GLU A 158 75.24 -12.36 -7.56
C GLU A 158 76.11 -11.93 -8.75
N LEU A 159 75.58 -11.11 -9.67
CA LEU A 159 76.35 -10.53 -10.77
C LEU A 159 77.35 -9.48 -10.25
N ASP A 160 76.95 -8.64 -9.30
CA ASP A 160 77.82 -7.65 -8.66
C ASP A 160 79.00 -8.33 -7.92
N ASP A 161 78.72 -9.40 -7.15
CA ASP A 161 79.75 -10.18 -6.46
C ASP A 161 80.73 -10.82 -7.45
N LYS A 162 80.21 -11.33 -8.57
CA LYS A 162 81.03 -11.87 -9.66
C LYS A 162 81.91 -10.79 -10.29
N GLU A 163 81.39 -9.59 -10.50
CA GLU A 163 82.17 -8.46 -11.01
C GLU A 163 83.28 -8.05 -10.03
N SER A 164 82.96 -7.93 -8.74
CA SER A 164 83.94 -7.65 -7.67
C SER A 164 85.05 -8.70 -7.60
N LEU A 165 84.72 -9.98 -7.73
CA LEU A 165 85.70 -11.06 -7.79
C LEU A 165 86.57 -10.96 -9.05
N LEU A 166 86.00 -10.63 -10.21
CA LEU A 166 86.76 -10.44 -11.45
C LEU A 166 87.78 -9.30 -11.31
N VAL A 167 87.39 -8.17 -10.70
CA VAL A 167 88.31 -7.05 -10.38
C VAL A 167 89.42 -7.54 -9.44
N SER A 168 89.08 -8.28 -8.39
CA SER A 168 90.04 -8.80 -7.41
C SER A 168 91.05 -9.77 -8.04
N VAL A 169 90.56 -10.69 -8.89
CA VAL A 169 91.41 -11.61 -9.66
C VAL A 169 92.33 -10.85 -10.62
N GLN A 170 91.82 -9.81 -11.27
CA GLN A 170 92.62 -8.99 -12.17
C GLN A 170 93.74 -8.27 -11.40
N ARG A 171 93.43 -7.69 -10.24
CA ARG A 171 94.42 -7.07 -9.37
C ARG A 171 95.49 -8.05 -8.89
N LEU A 172 95.09 -9.25 -8.43
CA LEU A 172 96.04 -10.30 -8.03
C LEU A 172 96.93 -10.77 -9.20
N LYS A 173 96.39 -10.82 -10.42
CA LYS A 173 97.18 -11.11 -11.63
C LYS A 173 98.23 -10.02 -11.88
N ASP A 174 97.86 -8.76 -11.72
CA ASP A 174 98.78 -7.63 -11.87
C ASP A 174 99.87 -7.66 -10.78
N GLU A 175 99.51 -7.88 -9.51
CA GLU A 175 100.46 -8.05 -8.41
C GLU A 175 101.41 -9.25 -8.63
N ALA A 176 100.88 -10.40 -9.08
CA ALA A 176 101.70 -11.58 -9.42
C ALA A 176 102.64 -11.30 -10.61
N ARG A 177 102.21 -10.47 -11.56
CA ARG A 177 103.04 -10.03 -12.68
C ARG A 177 104.15 -9.09 -12.19
N ASP A 178 103.86 -8.18 -11.27
CA ASP A 178 104.84 -7.26 -10.70
C ASP A 178 105.87 -7.99 -9.84
N LEU A 179 105.44 -8.91 -8.97
CA LEU A 179 106.34 -9.77 -8.19
C LEU A 179 107.25 -10.64 -9.07
N ARG A 180 106.73 -11.18 -10.19
CA ARG A 180 107.57 -11.89 -11.18
C ARG A 180 108.62 -10.97 -11.80
N GLN A 181 108.28 -9.72 -12.09
CA GLN A 181 109.25 -8.73 -12.56
C GLN A 181 110.30 -8.41 -11.48
N GLU A 182 109.89 -8.22 -10.22
CA GLU A 182 110.82 -8.01 -9.11
C GLU A 182 111.77 -9.19 -8.90
N LEU A 183 111.29 -10.42 -8.99
CA LEU A 183 112.12 -11.62 -8.91
C LEU A 183 113.11 -11.69 -10.08
N ALA A 184 112.67 -11.41 -11.31
CA ALA A 184 113.57 -11.35 -12.47
C ALA A 184 114.65 -10.26 -12.33
N VAL A 185 114.33 -9.12 -11.71
CA VAL A 185 115.30 -8.07 -11.37
C VAL A 185 116.26 -8.54 -10.27
N ARG A 186 115.77 -9.20 -9.21
CA ARG A 186 116.61 -9.78 -8.15
C ARG A 186 117.55 -10.87 -8.66
N GLU A 187 117.10 -11.72 -9.58
CA GLU A 187 117.98 -12.71 -10.26
C GLU A 187 119.08 -12.01 -11.05
N ARG A 188 118.76 -10.95 -11.80
CA ARG A 188 119.74 -10.11 -12.51
C ARG A 188 120.70 -9.39 -11.55
N GLN A 189 120.24 -8.98 -10.37
CA GLN A 189 121.08 -8.40 -9.32
C GLN A 189 121.95 -9.46 -8.61
N GLN A 190 121.45 -10.69 -8.39
CA GLN A 190 122.26 -11.80 -7.88
C GLN A 190 123.34 -12.25 -8.86
N GLU A 191 123.15 -12.12 -10.18
CA GLU A 191 124.22 -12.32 -11.17
C GLU A 191 125.34 -11.27 -11.07
N VAL A 192 125.03 -10.04 -10.64
CA VAL A 192 126.04 -8.96 -10.46
C VAL A 192 126.72 -9.03 -9.08
N THR A 193 126.12 -9.69 -8.08
CA THR A 193 126.65 -9.78 -6.70
C THR A 193 126.89 -11.23 -6.26
N ARG A 194 127.48 -12.06 -7.14
CA ARG A 194 128.08 -13.36 -6.78
C ARG A 194 129.57 -13.41 -7.16
N LYS A 195 130.36 -12.53 -6.56
CA LYS A 195 131.77 -12.80 -6.25
C LYS A 195 131.99 -12.51 -4.77
N SER A 196 132.30 -13.57 -4.03
CA SER A 196 132.79 -13.65 -2.63
C SER A 196 131.76 -14.20 -1.62
N ALA A 197 132.01 -15.46 -1.21
CA ALA A 197 131.36 -16.22 -0.13
C ALA A 197 131.94 -15.80 1.27
N PRO A 198 131.72 -16.50 2.42
CA PRO A 198 130.85 -17.65 2.78
C PRO A 198 130.15 -17.54 4.19
N SER A 199 129.49 -18.64 4.61
CA SER A 199 129.37 -19.17 6.01
C SER A 199 128.08 -18.97 6.84
N SER A 200 127.57 -20.10 7.38
CA SER A 200 126.58 -20.31 8.48
C SER A 200 127.16 -19.89 9.86
N PRO A 201 126.42 -19.79 11.02
CA PRO A 201 125.59 -20.84 11.65
C PRO A 201 124.35 -20.40 12.52
N THR A 202 123.61 -21.44 12.95
CA THR A 202 122.66 -21.74 14.05
C THR A 202 122.37 -20.73 15.20
N LEU A 203 121.11 -20.66 15.68
CA LEU A 203 120.62 -20.95 17.07
C LEU A 203 119.24 -20.35 17.44
N ASP A 204 118.32 -21.25 17.82
CA ASP A 204 117.27 -21.33 18.86
C ASP A 204 116.51 -20.14 19.52
N CYS A 205 115.28 -20.51 19.93
CA CYS A 205 114.50 -20.19 21.15
C CYS A 205 113.19 -19.36 21.04
N GLU A 206 112.08 -20.10 21.18
CA GLU A 206 110.92 -19.94 22.08
C GLU A 206 110.34 -18.55 22.42
N LYS A 207 109.01 -18.36 22.26
CA LYS A 207 107.97 -18.46 23.33
C LYS A 207 106.58 -17.92 22.90
N MET A 208 105.55 -18.72 23.24
CA MET A 208 104.21 -18.38 23.81
C MET A 208 103.36 -17.25 23.19
N ASP A 209 102.22 -17.60 22.61
CA ASP A 209 100.87 -17.67 23.22
C ASP A 209 100.20 -16.31 23.43
N SER A 210 99.09 -16.06 22.70
CA SER A 210 97.81 -15.79 23.38
C SER A 210 96.64 -15.82 22.39
N ALA A 211 95.63 -16.59 22.76
CA ALA A 211 94.39 -16.83 22.07
C ALA A 211 93.39 -15.68 22.22
N VAL A 212 92.49 -15.51 21.23
CA VAL A 212 91.08 -15.21 21.52
C VAL A 212 90.21 -15.98 20.53
N GLN A 213 89.42 -16.89 21.08
CA GLN A 213 88.38 -17.65 20.40
C GLN A 213 87.16 -16.74 20.15
N ALA A 214 86.55 -16.87 18.97
CA ALA A 214 85.14 -16.58 18.79
C ALA A 214 84.55 -17.66 17.88
N SER A 215 83.85 -18.59 18.51
CA SER A 215 82.98 -19.57 17.84
C SER A 215 81.76 -19.67 18.73
N LEU A 216 80.56 -19.52 18.18
CA LEU A 216 79.44 -20.34 18.58
C LEU A 216 78.35 -20.30 17.50
N SER A 217 77.94 -21.50 17.11
CA SER A 217 76.97 -21.84 16.07
C SER A 217 75.53 -21.86 16.63
N LEU A 218 74.54 -21.81 15.73
CA LEU A 218 73.17 -22.37 15.88
C LEU A 218 73.25 -23.93 16.01
N PRO A 219 72.21 -24.74 16.39
CA PRO A 219 70.74 -24.54 16.33
C PRO A 219 69.86 -25.20 17.46
N ALA A 220 68.52 -25.13 17.28
CA ALA A 220 67.44 -26.09 17.69
C ALA A 220 66.41 -25.70 18.80
N THR A 221 65.15 -26.02 18.46
CA THR A 221 63.83 -25.92 19.13
C THR A 221 63.67 -26.89 20.34
N PRO A 222 62.71 -26.76 21.30
CA PRO A 222 61.25 -26.95 21.08
C PRO A 222 60.20 -26.23 22.01
N VAL A 223 58.96 -26.18 21.50
CA VAL A 223 57.64 -26.28 22.19
C VAL A 223 57.21 -25.22 23.22
N GLY A 224 56.05 -24.58 22.97
CA GLY A 224 55.19 -24.05 24.04
C GLY A 224 54.16 -22.95 23.69
N LYS A 225 52.98 -23.37 23.22
CA LYS A 225 51.60 -22.81 23.42
C LYS A 225 51.34 -21.29 23.58
N GLY A 226 50.38 -20.82 22.77
CA GLY A 226 49.52 -19.63 23.00
C GLY A 226 49.34 -18.82 21.71
N SER A 227 48.60 -19.28 20.69
CA SER A 227 47.13 -19.22 20.53
C SER A 227 46.50 -17.89 20.92
N GLU A 228 46.43 -16.92 20.00
CA GLU A 228 45.16 -16.25 19.64
C GLU A 228 45.30 -15.23 18.49
N ASN A 229 45.14 -15.73 17.25
CA ASN A 229 44.51 -14.95 16.17
C ASN A 229 43.03 -15.32 16.19
N SER A 230 42.14 -14.35 16.42
CA SER A 230 40.70 -14.55 16.20
C SER A 230 40.00 -13.30 15.70
N PHE A 231 39.92 -13.19 14.39
CA PHE A 231 38.70 -12.86 13.65
C PHE A 231 38.72 -13.78 12.40
N PRO A 232 37.59 -14.27 11.85
CA PRO A 232 36.38 -13.47 11.66
C PRO A 232 35.00 -14.20 11.67
N SER A 233 33.95 -13.38 11.54
CA SER A 233 32.65 -13.67 10.89
C SER A 233 31.50 -14.28 11.75
N PRO A 234 30.24 -14.33 11.27
CA PRO A 234 29.13 -13.53 11.80
C PRO A 234 27.88 -14.37 12.15
N LYS A 235 26.81 -13.66 12.57
CA LYS A 235 25.41 -14.10 12.78
C LYS A 235 25.03 -14.50 14.21
N ALA A 236 24.21 -13.64 14.83
CA ALA A 236 23.06 -14.08 15.60
C ALA A 236 21.99 -12.99 15.60
N ILE A 237 20.79 -13.38 15.15
CA ILE A 237 19.53 -12.68 15.38
C ILE A 237 19.22 -12.78 16.89
N PRO A 238 18.65 -11.73 17.52
CA PRO A 238 17.70 -11.96 18.58
C PRO A 238 16.37 -11.29 18.25
N ASN A 239 15.35 -12.13 18.10
CA ASN A 239 13.98 -11.78 18.44
C ASN A 239 13.92 -11.37 19.91
N GLY A 240 13.21 -10.29 20.23
CA GLY A 240 12.63 -10.09 21.55
C GLY A 240 12.99 -8.77 22.22
N PHE A 241 12.06 -7.81 22.09
CA PHE A 241 11.64 -6.87 23.13
C PHE A 241 12.73 -6.31 24.07
N GLY A 242 13.29 -5.17 23.70
CA GLY A 242 14.15 -4.36 24.56
C GLY A 242 14.38 -2.98 23.96
N THR A 243 14.39 -1.96 24.80
CA THR A 243 14.34 -0.52 24.53
C THR A 243 15.56 0.04 23.79
N SER A 244 15.83 -0.41 22.57
CA SER A 244 16.83 0.22 21.70
C SER A 244 16.26 1.51 21.11
N PRO A 245 16.96 2.66 21.20
CA PRO A 245 16.49 3.91 20.63
C PRO A 245 16.27 3.71 19.13
N LEU A 246 15.03 3.95 18.68
CA LEU A 246 14.65 3.88 17.26
C LEU A 246 15.66 4.68 16.43
N THR A 247 16.12 4.09 15.33
CA THR A 247 16.98 4.78 14.38
C THR A 247 16.32 6.10 13.95
N PRO A 248 17.08 7.18 13.68
CA PRO A 248 16.50 8.47 13.29
C PRO A 248 15.50 8.36 12.13
N SER A 249 15.77 7.48 11.17
CA SER A 249 14.87 7.19 10.04
C SER A 249 13.56 6.51 10.47
N ALA A 250 13.61 5.51 11.35
CA ALA A 250 12.41 4.84 11.87
C ALA A 250 11.54 5.80 12.70
N ARG A 251 12.16 6.72 13.45
CA ARG A 251 11.46 7.76 14.20
C ARG A 251 10.72 8.74 13.30
N ILE A 252 11.38 9.23 12.24
CA ILE A 252 10.79 10.18 11.28
C ILE A 252 9.64 9.50 10.51
N SER A 253 9.82 8.25 10.08
CA SER A 253 8.76 7.48 9.43
C SER A 253 7.55 7.28 10.32
N ALA A 254 7.75 6.91 11.60
CA ALA A 254 6.67 6.77 12.57
C ALA A 254 5.92 8.09 12.82
N LEU A 255 6.64 9.21 12.92
CA LEU A 255 6.02 10.54 13.09
C LEU A 255 5.19 10.96 11.87
N ASN A 256 5.67 10.67 10.65
CA ASN A 256 4.91 10.95 9.43
C ASN A 256 3.63 10.11 9.35
N ILE A 257 3.71 8.82 9.70
CA ILE A 257 2.53 7.94 9.74
C ILE A 257 1.52 8.46 10.78
N VAL A 258 1.97 8.81 11.98
CA VAL A 258 1.09 9.38 13.02
C VAL A 258 0.48 10.70 12.56
N GLY A 259 1.26 11.57 11.91
CA GLY A 259 0.77 12.83 11.32
C GLY A 259 -0.30 12.62 10.26
N ASP A 260 -0.12 11.64 9.37
CA ASP A 260 -1.10 11.29 8.34
C ASP A 260 -2.38 10.68 8.94
N LEU A 261 -2.25 9.85 9.97
CA LEU A 261 -3.41 9.33 10.70
C LEU A 261 -4.20 10.46 11.38
N LEU A 262 -3.53 11.39 12.06
CA LEU A 262 -4.21 12.54 12.70
C LEU A 262 -4.94 13.41 11.66
N ARG A 263 -4.33 13.64 10.49
CA ARG A 263 -4.99 14.38 9.40
C ARG A 263 -6.22 13.65 8.85
N LYS A 264 -6.13 12.32 8.68
CA LYS A 264 -7.26 11.48 8.25
C LYS A 264 -8.38 11.44 9.31
N VAL A 265 -8.03 11.36 10.60
CA VAL A 265 -9.00 11.42 11.70
C VAL A 265 -9.70 12.78 11.71
N GLY A 266 -8.97 13.89 11.60
CA GLY A 266 -9.58 15.23 11.51
C GLY A 266 -10.51 15.39 10.31
N ALA A 267 -10.15 14.84 9.14
CA ALA A 267 -11.03 14.83 7.98
C ALA A 267 -12.29 13.97 8.19
N LEU A 268 -12.16 12.83 8.88
CA LEU A 268 -13.30 11.98 9.24
C LEU A 268 -14.22 12.66 10.25
N GLU A 269 -13.68 13.32 11.27
CA GLU A 269 -14.45 14.09 12.25
C GLU A 269 -15.22 15.24 11.60
N SER A 270 -14.61 15.95 10.65
CA SER A 270 -15.27 17.00 9.86
C SER A 270 -16.44 16.44 9.03
N LYS A 271 -16.24 15.29 8.36
CA LYS A 271 -17.32 14.61 7.61
C LYS A 271 -18.43 14.12 8.54
N LEU A 272 -18.08 13.56 9.71
CA LEU A 272 -19.05 13.10 10.70
C LEU A 272 -19.88 14.26 11.25
N ALA A 273 -19.25 15.40 11.53
CA ALA A 273 -19.94 16.63 11.93
C ALA A 273 -20.90 17.12 10.83
N ALA A 274 -20.48 17.09 9.57
CA ALA A 274 -21.32 17.44 8.43
C ALA A 274 -22.53 16.49 8.30
N CYS A 275 -22.33 15.17 8.44
CA CYS A 275 -23.43 14.20 8.42
C CYS A 275 -24.42 14.42 9.58
N ARG A 276 -23.92 14.73 10.78
CA ARG A 276 -24.77 15.03 11.95
C ARG A 276 -25.59 16.30 11.73
N ASN A 277 -25.02 17.33 11.10
CA ASN A 277 -25.76 18.55 10.76
C ASN A 277 -26.81 18.28 9.68
N PHE A 278 -26.47 17.51 8.65
CA PHE A 278 -27.42 17.11 7.61
C PHE A 278 -28.59 16.29 8.17
N ALA A 279 -28.34 15.38 9.11
CA ALA A 279 -29.38 14.61 9.79
C ALA A 279 -30.29 15.52 10.65
N LYS A 280 -29.72 16.51 11.34
CA LYS A 280 -30.49 17.52 12.09
C LYS A 280 -31.35 18.39 11.16
N ASP A 281 -30.82 18.79 10.01
CA ASP A 281 -31.56 19.59 9.01
C ASP A 281 -32.69 18.78 8.34
N GLN A 282 -32.50 17.48 8.14
CA GLN A 282 -33.59 16.61 7.70
C GLN A 282 -34.67 16.44 8.76
N ALA A 283 -34.29 16.29 10.03
CA ALA A 283 -35.24 16.17 11.13
C ALA A 283 -36.04 17.47 11.33
N SER A 284 -35.41 18.64 11.21
CA SER A 284 -36.09 19.94 11.30
C SER A 284 -37.06 20.17 10.13
N ARG A 285 -36.68 19.81 8.90
CA ARG A 285 -37.59 19.86 7.74
C ARG A 285 -38.79 18.92 7.88
N LYS A 286 -38.60 17.69 8.38
CA LYS A 286 -39.71 16.76 8.66
C LYS A 286 -40.65 17.30 9.74
N SER A 287 -40.12 17.96 10.78
CA SER A 287 -40.94 18.59 11.82
C SER A 287 -41.76 19.76 11.28
N TYR A 288 -41.21 20.55 10.36
CA TYR A 288 -41.93 21.68 9.73
C TYR A 288 -43.08 21.19 8.82
N ILE A 289 -42.86 20.11 8.07
CA ILE A 289 -43.89 19.49 7.22
C ILE A 289 -45.00 18.84 8.07
N SER A 290 -44.63 18.19 9.18
CA SER A 290 -45.62 17.56 10.08
C SER A 290 -46.43 18.58 10.89
N GLY A 291 -45.86 19.74 11.22
CA GLY A 291 -46.57 20.83 11.91
C GLY A 291 -47.60 21.53 11.02
N ASN A 292 -47.32 21.64 9.71
CA ASN A 292 -48.20 22.34 8.76
C ASN A 292 -49.43 21.53 8.33
N ILE A 293 -49.42 20.21 8.54
CA ILE A 293 -50.56 19.32 8.27
C ILE A 293 -51.58 19.34 9.42
N ASN A 294 -51.14 19.56 10.67
CA ASN A 294 -52.04 19.63 11.83
C ASN A 294 -52.69 21.00 12.05
N SER A 295 -52.17 22.09 11.48
CA SER A 295 -52.77 23.43 11.61
C SER A 295 -53.89 23.73 10.60
N GLY A 296 -54.14 22.83 9.63
CA GLY A 296 -55.17 23.02 8.60
C GLY A 296 -56.55 22.43 8.92
N VAL A 297 -56.71 21.71 10.04
CA VAL A 297 -57.94 20.93 10.34
C VAL A 297 -58.81 21.53 11.46
N ILE A 298 -58.54 22.77 11.91
CA ILE A 298 -59.28 23.39 13.03
C ILE A 298 -60.13 24.61 12.62
N ASN A 299 -60.07 25.05 11.36
CA ASN A 299 -60.97 26.10 10.86
C ASN A 299 -61.83 25.55 9.71
N SER A 300 -62.93 24.88 10.07
CA SER A 300 -64.17 24.76 9.28
C SER A 300 -65.30 24.37 10.22
#